data_AF-A0AAW1RU51-F1
#
_entry.id   AF-A0AAW1RU51-F1
#
_cell.length_a   1.000
_cell.length_b   1.000
_cell.length_c   1.000
_cell.angle_alpha   90.00
_cell.angle_beta   90.00
_cell.angle_gamma   90.00
#
_symmetry.space_group_name_H-M   'P 1'
#
loop_
_entity.id
_entity.type
_entity.pdbx_description
1 polymer ?
#
loop_
_entity_poly.entity_id
_entity_poly.type
_entity_poly.pdbx_seq_one_letter_code
_entity_poly.pdbx_strand_id
1 'polypeptide(L)'
;MAAALQQEPAAPGLSTDQARGLALACSSAVFIGSSFIIKKKGLRVAGVSGTRAGIGGYSYLAEPLWWAGMLTMVVGEVANFAAYAFAPAILVTPLGALSIIVSAVLAHWLLNERLNIFCVLGCVLCIVGSVTIVLHAPEERPITSLLQVWRLAQQPAFLLYSVLVTSAIVYLIWHVAPVHGNSSIFVYIGICSLIGSLSVMSVKALGIAVKLTFQGQNQFWHAETYYCILIVAVCVLTQINYLNKALDVFNTAIVSPIYYVMFTVATITASCIMFQEPQTGPQMATEMCGFATIVIGTFLLHATRDLDISLGALRQQALTPYGGAARLPVSLSSAVAASQGGNGSLVQSRSISPPRSRSLEMRSV
;
A
#
# COMPACT_ATOMS: atom_id res chain seq x y z
N MET A 1 -9.94 53.18 -31.77
CA MET A 1 -9.69 51.77 -32.12
C MET A 1 -8.28 51.40 -31.68
N ALA A 2 -8.09 51.13 -30.38
CA ALA A 2 -6.86 50.54 -29.86
C ALA A 2 -7.20 49.10 -29.49
N ALA A 3 -6.66 48.15 -30.26
CA ALA A 3 -6.80 46.74 -30.01
C ALA A 3 -6.03 46.37 -28.75
N ALA A 4 -6.75 46.00 -27.69
CA ALA A 4 -6.19 45.39 -26.50
C ALA A 4 -5.67 43.99 -26.87
N LEU A 5 -4.34 43.84 -26.89
CA LEU A 5 -3.69 42.54 -26.95
C LEU A 5 -4.01 41.80 -25.64
N GLN A 6 -5.00 40.90 -25.70
CA GLN A 6 -5.20 39.87 -24.70
C GLN A 6 -3.97 38.98 -24.70
N GLN A 7 -3.14 39.13 -23.67
CA GLN A 7 -2.10 38.17 -23.33
C GLN A 7 -2.81 36.91 -22.85
N GLU A 8 -2.77 35.83 -23.65
CA GLU A 8 -3.13 34.49 -23.19
C GLU A 8 -2.30 34.15 -21.94
N PRO A 9 -2.90 33.54 -20.89
CA PRO A 9 -2.12 33.02 -19.80
C PRO A 9 -1.30 31.84 -20.32
N ALA A 10 0.03 32.01 -20.36
CA ALA A 10 0.95 30.91 -20.62
C ALA A 10 0.62 29.74 -19.68
N ALA A 11 0.37 28.56 -20.25
CA ALA A 11 0.19 27.34 -19.48
C ALA A 11 1.31 27.22 -18.42
N PRO A 12 1.01 26.95 -17.14
CA PRO A 12 2.02 26.89 -16.11
C PRO A 12 2.97 25.74 -16.42
N GLY A 13 4.15 26.06 -16.95
CA GLY A 13 5.21 25.08 -17.15
C GLY A 13 5.69 24.58 -15.80
N LEU A 14 5.73 23.26 -15.62
CA LEU A 14 6.24 22.61 -14.42
C LEU A 14 7.65 23.14 -14.11
N SER A 15 7.91 23.64 -12.90
CA SER A 15 9.23 24.15 -12.56
C SER A 15 10.29 23.04 -12.68
N THR A 16 11.53 23.38 -13.05
CA THR A 16 12.61 22.38 -13.23
C THR A 16 12.82 21.51 -11.99
N ASP A 17 12.63 22.06 -10.80
CA ASP A 17 12.74 21.32 -9.54
C ASP A 17 11.55 20.37 -9.31
N GLN A 18 10.32 20.80 -9.59
CA GLN A 18 9.15 19.91 -9.55
C GLN A 18 9.27 18.78 -10.58
N ALA A 19 9.78 19.06 -11.78
CA ALA A 19 10.04 18.04 -12.80
C ALA A 19 11.05 16.99 -12.31
N ARG A 20 12.13 17.44 -11.65
CA ARG A 20 13.11 16.55 -11.01
C ARG A 20 12.48 15.70 -9.92
N GLY A 21 11.69 16.31 -9.03
CA GLY A 21 11.01 15.59 -7.95
C GLY A 21 9.99 14.58 -8.48
N LEU A 22 9.23 14.92 -9.52
CA LEU A 22 8.30 14.02 -10.21
C LEU A 22 9.03 12.83 -10.85
N ALA A 23 10.14 13.09 -11.55
CA ALA A 23 10.97 12.02 -12.14
C ALA A 23 11.57 11.09 -11.07
N LEU A 24 12.03 11.66 -9.94
CA LEU A 24 12.51 10.90 -8.79
C LEU A 24 11.40 10.05 -8.16
N ALA A 25 10.18 10.59 -8.00
CA ALA A 25 9.04 9.86 -7.47
C ALA A 25 8.61 8.70 -8.40
N CYS A 26 8.55 8.93 -9.71
CA CYS A 26 8.26 7.88 -10.69
C CYS A 26 9.34 6.79 -10.69
N SER A 27 10.62 7.16 -10.67
CA SER A 27 11.71 6.18 -10.59
C SER A 27 11.69 5.38 -9.29
N SER A 28 11.42 6.04 -8.16
CA SER A 28 11.16 5.41 -6.86
C SER A 28 10.06 4.37 -6.95
N ALA A 29 8.90 4.72 -7.53
CA ALA A 29 7.79 3.80 -7.65
C ALA A 29 8.13 2.56 -8.49
N VAL A 30 8.92 2.72 -9.55
CA VAL A 30 9.41 1.60 -10.36
C VAL A 30 10.34 0.70 -9.55
N PHE A 31 11.29 1.26 -8.81
CA PHE A 31 12.21 0.50 -7.97
C PHE A 31 11.49 -0.22 -6.84
N ILE A 32 10.64 0.48 -6.08
CA ILE A 32 9.84 -0.10 -4.99
C ILE A 32 8.95 -1.23 -5.54
N GLY A 33 8.24 -0.99 -6.64
CA GLY A 33 7.36 -2.00 -7.24
C GLY A 33 8.13 -3.25 -7.72
N SER A 34 9.25 -3.03 -8.41
CA SER A 34 10.13 -4.13 -8.85
C SER A 34 10.70 -4.92 -7.68
N SER A 35 11.05 -4.23 -6.58
CA SER A 35 11.64 -4.85 -5.40
C SER A 35 10.74 -5.93 -4.79
N PHE A 36 9.42 -5.72 -4.75
CA PHE A 36 8.47 -6.67 -4.20
C PHE A 36 8.48 -7.98 -4.98
N ILE A 37 8.52 -7.90 -6.31
CA ILE A 37 8.48 -9.07 -7.20
C ILE A 37 9.81 -9.82 -7.20
N ILE A 38 10.93 -9.10 -7.21
CA ILE A 38 12.27 -9.69 -7.13
C ILE A 38 12.45 -10.43 -5.80
N LYS A 39 12.08 -9.80 -4.66
CA LYS A 39 12.10 -10.44 -3.34
C LYS A 39 11.22 -11.68 -3.30
N LYS A 40 9.99 -11.61 -3.83
CA LYS A 40 9.05 -12.74 -3.91
C LYS A 40 9.64 -13.90 -4.72
N LYS A 41 10.32 -13.61 -5.84
CA LYS A 41 11.01 -14.63 -6.65
C LYS A 41 12.19 -15.25 -5.90
N GLY A 42 13.04 -14.43 -5.27
CA GLY A 42 14.13 -14.91 -4.42
C GLY A 42 13.66 -15.82 -3.29
N LEU A 43 12.59 -15.43 -2.59
CA LEU A 43 11.98 -16.28 -1.54
C LEU A 43 11.48 -17.62 -2.08
N ARG A 44 10.90 -17.66 -3.29
CA ARG A 44 10.47 -18.91 -3.93
C ARG A 44 11.65 -19.83 -4.25
N VAL A 45 12.73 -19.27 -4.80
CA VAL A 45 13.96 -20.02 -5.13
C VAL A 45 14.59 -20.59 -3.85
N ALA A 46 14.77 -19.74 -2.83
CA ALA A 46 15.32 -20.15 -1.55
C ALA A 46 14.47 -21.23 -0.85
N GLY A 47 13.15 -21.18 -1.03
CA GLY A 47 12.20 -22.16 -0.49
C GLY A 47 12.16 -23.50 -1.23
N VAL A 48 12.84 -23.64 -2.37
CA VAL A 48 13.08 -24.95 -3.03
C VAL A 48 14.32 -25.61 -2.44
N SER A 49 15.36 -24.83 -2.16
CA SER A 49 16.67 -25.32 -1.69
C SER A 49 16.78 -25.45 -0.17
N GLY A 50 15.84 -24.86 0.58
CA GLY A 50 15.88 -24.84 2.05
C GLY A 50 14.52 -24.54 2.67
N THR A 51 14.52 -24.39 3.99
CA THR A 51 13.29 -24.18 4.75
C THR A 51 12.67 -22.84 4.38
N ARG A 52 11.38 -22.85 4.03
CA ARG A 52 10.64 -21.65 3.64
C ARG A 52 10.64 -20.63 4.78
N ALA A 53 10.81 -19.36 4.42
CA ALA A 53 10.77 -18.24 5.36
C ALA A 53 9.48 -18.20 6.21
N GLY A 54 8.34 -18.55 5.61
CA GLY A 54 7.04 -18.57 6.31
C GLY A 54 6.90 -19.64 7.41
N ILE A 55 7.86 -20.54 7.56
CA ILE A 55 7.91 -21.57 8.61
C ILE A 55 9.12 -21.34 9.55
N GLY A 56 9.73 -20.15 9.49
CA GLY A 56 10.89 -19.77 10.31
C GLY A 56 12.26 -20.09 9.72
N GLY A 57 12.34 -20.46 8.44
CA GLY A 57 13.60 -20.74 7.75
C GLY A 57 14.37 -19.49 7.31
N TYR A 58 15.70 -19.48 7.48
CA TYR A 58 16.58 -18.36 7.09
C TYR A 58 17.30 -18.54 5.76
N SER A 59 16.95 -19.57 4.97
CA SER A 59 17.64 -19.93 3.73
C SER A 59 17.62 -18.82 2.66
N TYR A 60 16.66 -17.90 2.73
CA TYR A 60 16.59 -16.75 1.83
C TYR A 60 17.72 -15.73 2.02
N LEU A 61 18.40 -15.72 3.16
CA LEU A 61 19.55 -14.85 3.40
C LEU A 61 20.77 -15.23 2.54
N ALA A 62 20.84 -16.49 2.09
CA ALA A 62 21.87 -16.94 1.16
C ALA A 62 21.51 -16.65 -0.30
N GLU A 63 20.25 -16.29 -0.59
CA GLU A 63 19.76 -16.13 -1.95
C GLU A 63 20.09 -14.72 -2.48
N PRO A 64 20.94 -14.60 -3.53
CA PRO A 64 21.34 -13.28 -4.06
C PRO A 64 20.18 -12.50 -4.66
N LEU A 65 19.17 -13.19 -5.23
CA LEU A 65 17.95 -12.54 -5.74
C LEU A 65 17.17 -11.81 -4.64
N TRP A 66 17.14 -12.35 -3.42
CA TRP A 66 16.47 -11.69 -2.29
C TRP A 66 17.20 -10.39 -1.91
N TRP A 67 18.53 -10.44 -1.83
CA TRP A 67 19.37 -9.26 -1.57
C TRP A 67 19.27 -8.22 -2.68
N ALA A 68 19.24 -8.63 -3.95
CA ALA A 68 19.01 -7.72 -5.07
C ALA A 68 17.68 -6.97 -4.94
N GLY A 69 16.62 -7.68 -4.52
CA GLY A 69 15.32 -7.07 -4.24
C GLY A 69 15.36 -6.11 -3.04
N MET A 70 16.08 -6.45 -1.96
CA MET A 70 16.30 -5.53 -0.83
C MET A 70 17.07 -4.27 -1.24
N LEU A 71 18.14 -4.41 -2.02
CA LEU A 71 18.93 -3.27 -2.51
C LEU A 71 18.08 -2.36 -3.40
N THR A 72 17.26 -2.94 -4.28
CA THR A 72 16.36 -2.19 -5.16
C THR A 72 15.31 -1.41 -4.35
N MET A 73 14.79 -2.01 -3.27
CA MET A 73 13.90 -1.31 -2.34
C MET A 73 14.59 -0.11 -1.69
N VAL A 74 15.82 -0.28 -1.17
CA VAL A 74 16.58 0.81 -0.56
C VAL A 74 16.82 1.96 -1.54
N VAL A 75 17.21 1.64 -2.78
CA VAL A 75 17.38 2.66 -3.84
C VAL A 75 16.06 3.39 -4.11
N GLY A 76 14.94 2.66 -4.17
CA GLY A 76 13.61 3.23 -4.33
C GLY A 76 13.23 4.18 -3.19
N GLU A 77 13.40 3.77 -1.94
CA GLU A 77 13.11 4.61 -0.77
C GLU A 77 14.01 5.85 -0.69
N VAL A 78 15.29 5.73 -1.05
CA VAL A 78 16.20 6.89 -1.14
C VAL A 78 15.75 7.86 -2.25
N ALA A 79 15.35 7.35 -3.41
CA ALA A 79 14.79 8.17 -4.48
C ALA A 79 13.46 8.83 -4.04
N ASN A 80 12.62 8.13 -3.27
CA ASN A 80 11.39 8.66 -2.70
C ASN A 80 11.67 9.81 -1.73
N PHE A 81 12.63 9.61 -0.83
CA PHE A 81 13.09 10.64 0.09
C PHE A 81 13.64 11.86 -0.66
N ALA A 82 14.47 11.63 -1.68
CA ALA A 82 14.99 12.69 -2.53
C ALA A 82 13.86 13.44 -3.26
N ALA A 83 12.82 12.74 -3.72
CA ALA A 83 11.67 13.37 -4.38
C ALA A 83 10.97 14.40 -3.47
N TYR A 84 10.80 14.12 -2.18
CA TYR A 84 10.23 15.07 -1.21
C TYR A 84 11.08 16.34 -1.00
N ALA A 85 12.37 16.32 -1.36
CA ALA A 85 13.24 17.50 -1.31
C ALA A 85 13.04 18.45 -2.51
N PHE A 86 12.51 17.94 -3.63
CA PHE A 86 12.38 18.68 -4.89
C PHE A 86 10.94 18.91 -5.31
N ALA A 87 10.00 18.06 -4.88
CA ALA A 87 8.59 18.16 -5.20
C ALA A 87 7.71 18.16 -3.95
N PRO A 88 6.54 18.80 -4.06
CA PRO A 88 5.46 18.74 -3.08
C PRO A 88 5.10 17.33 -2.60
N ALA A 89 4.86 17.18 -1.29
CA ALA A 89 4.49 15.88 -0.72
C ALA A 89 3.18 15.38 -1.29
N ILE A 90 2.29 16.30 -1.64
CA ILE A 90 1.00 16.02 -2.26
C ILE A 90 1.10 15.44 -3.68
N LEU A 91 2.18 15.74 -4.41
CA LEU A 91 2.46 15.15 -5.72
C LEU A 91 3.20 13.81 -5.59
N VAL A 92 4.16 13.73 -4.67
CA VAL A 92 5.02 12.55 -4.51
C VAL A 92 4.25 11.38 -3.91
N THR A 93 3.43 11.61 -2.88
CA THR A 93 2.75 10.54 -2.14
C THR A 93 1.83 9.69 -3.03
N PRO A 94 0.98 10.29 -3.90
CA PRO A 94 0.06 9.50 -4.71
C PRO A 94 0.73 8.78 -5.90
N LEU A 95 1.95 9.18 -6.27
CA LEU A 95 2.74 8.41 -7.25
C LEU A 95 3.19 7.06 -6.68
N GLY A 96 3.12 6.87 -5.36
CA GLY A 96 3.30 5.57 -4.72
C GLY A 96 2.36 4.49 -5.30
N ALA A 97 1.16 4.83 -5.77
CA ALA A 97 0.27 3.87 -6.44
C ALA A 97 0.89 3.26 -7.70
N LEU A 98 1.79 3.97 -8.40
CA LEU A 98 2.50 3.44 -9.57
C LEU A 98 3.30 2.18 -9.22
N SER A 99 3.82 2.08 -7.99
CA SER A 99 4.57 0.90 -7.52
C SER A 99 3.70 -0.37 -7.48
N ILE A 100 2.40 -0.22 -7.20
CA ILE A 100 1.43 -1.32 -7.18
C ILE A 100 1.27 -1.89 -8.60
N ILE A 101 1.17 -1.03 -9.61
CA ILE A 101 1.03 -1.45 -11.01
C ILE A 101 2.32 -2.10 -11.51
N VAL A 102 3.47 -1.47 -11.26
CA VAL A 102 4.76 -2.04 -11.65
C VAL A 102 4.93 -3.44 -11.05
N SER A 103 4.54 -3.61 -9.78
CA SER A 103 4.52 -4.92 -9.13
C SER A 103 3.57 -5.89 -9.84
N ALA A 104 2.34 -5.49 -10.14
CA ALA A 104 1.36 -6.36 -10.80
C ALA A 104 1.80 -6.80 -12.21
N VAL A 105 2.34 -5.88 -13.01
CA VAL A 105 2.85 -6.16 -14.36
C VAL A 105 4.05 -7.11 -14.29
N LEU A 106 5.01 -6.84 -13.41
CA LEU A 106 6.18 -7.71 -13.24
C LEU A 106 5.80 -9.08 -12.65
N ALA A 107 4.79 -9.17 -11.79
CA ALA A 107 4.30 -10.46 -11.29
C ALA A 107 3.79 -11.35 -12.44
N HIS A 108 3.09 -10.76 -13.41
CA HIS A 108 2.63 -11.48 -14.59
C HIS A 108 3.81 -12.01 -15.41
N TRP A 109 4.84 -11.20 -15.64
CA TRP A 109 5.95 -11.54 -16.52
C TRP A 109 7.02 -12.42 -15.83
N LEU A 110 7.43 -12.10 -14.60
CA LEU A 110 8.54 -12.78 -13.91
C LEU A 110 8.10 -14.02 -13.13
N LEU A 111 6.84 -14.07 -12.68
CA LEU A 111 6.28 -15.16 -11.86
C LEU A 111 5.21 -15.97 -12.60
N ASN A 112 4.86 -15.62 -13.84
CA ASN A 112 3.78 -16.24 -14.63
C ASN A 112 2.43 -16.28 -13.87
N GLU A 113 2.18 -15.29 -13.02
CA GLU A 113 0.90 -15.18 -12.32
C GLU A 113 -0.17 -14.64 -13.27
N ARG A 114 -1.37 -15.23 -13.26
CA ARG A 114 -2.46 -14.79 -14.14
C ARG A 114 -3.05 -13.50 -13.58
N LEU A 115 -3.08 -12.44 -14.40
CA LEU A 115 -3.74 -11.19 -14.04
C LEU A 115 -5.23 -11.32 -14.35
N ASN A 116 -6.03 -11.43 -13.29
CA ASN A 116 -7.48 -11.37 -13.39
C ASN A 116 -7.95 -10.01 -13.94
N ILE A 117 -9.02 -9.97 -14.73
CA ILE A 117 -9.65 -8.73 -15.21
C ILE A 117 -9.92 -7.77 -14.05
N PHE A 118 -10.37 -8.32 -12.93
CA PHE A 118 -10.75 -7.53 -11.77
C PHE A 118 -9.52 -6.98 -11.04
N CYS A 119 -8.37 -7.65 -11.13
CA CYS A 119 -7.08 -7.11 -10.68
C CYS A 119 -6.67 -5.92 -11.55
N VAL A 120 -6.84 -6.01 -12.88
CA VAL A 120 -6.54 -4.90 -13.80
C VAL A 120 -7.47 -3.72 -13.53
N LEU A 121 -8.78 -3.96 -13.40
CA LEU A 121 -9.76 -2.93 -13.11
C LEU A 121 -9.50 -2.26 -11.75
N GLY A 122 -9.14 -3.05 -10.72
CA GLY A 122 -8.75 -2.52 -9.42
C GLY A 122 -7.52 -1.62 -9.49
N CYS A 123 -6.49 -2.03 -10.24
CA CYS A 123 -5.30 -1.20 -10.48
C CYS A 123 -5.66 0.11 -11.20
N VAL A 124 -6.49 0.05 -12.23
CA VAL A 124 -6.95 1.25 -12.97
C VAL A 124 -7.70 2.20 -12.03
N LEU A 125 -8.62 1.70 -11.21
CA LEU A 125 -9.33 2.53 -10.22
C LEU A 125 -8.38 3.17 -9.21
N CYS A 126 -7.35 2.46 -8.75
CA CYS A 126 -6.34 3.03 -7.87
C CYS A 126 -5.53 4.16 -8.54
N ILE A 127 -5.20 4.03 -9.83
CA ILE A 127 -4.55 5.12 -10.60
C ILE A 127 -5.49 6.31 -10.70
N VAL A 128 -6.72 6.08 -11.15
CA VAL A 128 -7.70 7.15 -11.37
C VAL A 128 -7.90 7.93 -10.09
N GLY A 129 -8.15 7.25 -8.96
CA GLY A 129 -8.32 7.94 -7.68
C GLY A 129 -7.05 8.65 -7.21
N SER A 130 -5.86 8.09 -7.43
CA SER A 130 -4.59 8.76 -7.08
C SER A 130 -4.35 10.01 -7.93
N VAL A 131 -4.64 9.95 -9.23
CA VAL A 131 -4.55 11.09 -10.15
C VAL A 131 -5.61 12.14 -9.79
N THR A 132 -6.84 11.75 -9.45
CA THR A 132 -7.88 12.68 -9.00
C THR A 132 -7.46 13.45 -7.76
N ILE A 133 -6.84 12.78 -6.78
CA ILE A 133 -6.28 13.42 -5.57
C ILE A 133 -5.19 14.42 -5.96
N VAL A 134 -4.23 14.01 -6.80
CA VAL A 134 -3.11 14.87 -7.24
C VAL A 134 -3.58 16.09 -8.02
N LEU A 135 -4.58 15.95 -8.89
CA LEU A 135 -5.04 17.03 -9.76
C LEU A 135 -5.85 18.09 -9.02
N HIS A 136 -6.48 17.74 -7.91
CA HIS A 136 -7.31 18.67 -7.12
C HIS A 136 -6.64 19.13 -5.84
N ALA A 137 -5.47 18.57 -5.54
CA ALA A 137 -4.55 19.05 -4.54
C ALA A 137 -4.24 20.54 -4.72
N PRO A 138 -4.12 21.30 -3.62
CA PRO A 138 -3.62 22.66 -3.69
C PRO A 138 -2.19 22.72 -4.22
N GLU A 139 -1.87 23.81 -4.91
CA GLU A 139 -0.49 24.10 -5.26
C GLU A 139 0.30 24.52 -4.03
N GLU A 140 1.39 23.79 -3.77
CA GLU A 140 2.28 24.14 -2.68
C GLU A 140 3.15 25.36 -2.97
N ARG A 141 3.22 26.29 -2.01
CA ARG A 141 4.07 27.48 -2.13
C ARG A 141 5.56 27.07 -2.21
N PRO A 142 6.37 27.67 -3.09
CA PRO A 142 7.79 27.37 -3.16
C PRO A 142 8.49 27.85 -1.88
N ILE A 143 9.01 26.91 -1.09
CA ILE A 143 9.76 27.23 0.13
C ILE A 143 11.25 27.21 -0.17
N THR A 144 11.90 28.33 0.09
CA THR A 144 13.32 28.54 -0.23
C THR A 144 14.23 28.46 0.99
N SER A 145 13.68 28.38 2.22
CA SER A 145 14.48 28.38 3.45
C SER A 145 13.95 27.40 4.51
N LEU A 146 14.86 26.72 5.21
CA LEU A 146 14.55 25.86 6.35
C LEU A 146 13.82 26.62 7.47
N LEU A 147 14.25 27.85 7.75
CA LEU A 147 13.62 28.71 8.78
C LEU A 147 12.17 29.04 8.43
N GLN A 148 11.85 29.14 7.13
CA GLN A 148 10.48 29.37 6.68
C GLN A 148 9.61 28.14 6.95
N VAL A 149 10.10 26.92 6.68
CA VAL A 149 9.41 25.67 7.04
C VAL A 149 9.20 25.59 8.55
N TRP A 150 10.23 25.94 9.33
CA TRP A 150 10.15 25.94 10.79
C TRP A 150 9.09 26.92 11.32
N ARG A 151 9.04 28.13 10.78
CA ARG A 151 8.00 29.11 11.13
C ARG A 151 6.60 28.62 10.79
N LEU A 152 6.44 27.95 9.64
CA LEU A 152 5.17 27.32 9.25
C LEU A 152 4.77 26.21 10.24
N ALA A 153 5.73 25.39 10.66
CA ALA A 153 5.49 24.36 11.68
C ALA A 153 5.13 24.95 13.06
N GLN A 154 5.59 26.16 13.39
CA GLN A 154 5.24 26.86 14.63
C GLN A 154 3.91 27.64 14.57
N GLN A 155 3.22 27.63 13.43
CA GLN A 155 1.92 28.30 13.34
C GLN A 155 0.87 27.59 14.22
N PRO A 156 -0.07 28.34 14.81
CA PRO A 156 -1.05 27.78 15.74
C PRO A 156 -1.91 26.68 15.13
N ALA A 157 -2.23 26.77 13.83
CA ALA A 157 -3.00 25.76 13.12
C ALA A 157 -2.25 24.42 13.04
N PHE A 158 -0.97 24.43 12.64
CA PHE A 158 -0.18 23.21 12.54
C PHE A 158 0.21 22.65 13.91
N LEU A 159 0.44 23.51 14.91
CA LEU A 159 0.66 23.07 16.29
C LEU A 159 -0.59 22.38 16.86
N LEU A 160 -1.78 22.96 16.65
CA LEU A 160 -3.04 22.34 17.06
C LEU A 160 -3.23 20.99 16.36
N TYR A 161 -3.02 20.93 15.04
CA TYR A 161 -3.06 19.68 14.29
C TYR A 161 -2.06 18.65 14.84
N SER A 162 -0.81 19.04 15.10
CA SER A 162 0.23 18.16 15.61
C SER A 162 -0.11 17.61 16.99
N VAL A 163 -0.66 18.42 17.88
CA VAL A 163 -1.13 17.99 19.21
C VAL A 163 -2.33 17.05 19.09
N LEU A 164 -3.30 17.36 18.23
CA LEU A 164 -4.46 16.50 18.01
C LEU A 164 -4.06 15.14 17.41
N VAL A 165 -3.18 15.13 16.41
CA VAL A 165 -2.67 13.89 15.80
C VAL A 165 -1.84 13.10 16.79
N THR A 166 -0.94 13.73 17.53
CA THR A 166 -0.11 13.04 18.53
C THR A 166 -0.97 12.46 19.66
N SER A 167 -1.95 13.21 20.17
CA SER A 167 -2.89 12.71 21.18
C SER A 167 -3.77 11.57 20.65
N ALA A 168 -4.24 11.66 19.41
CA ALA A 168 -4.98 10.58 18.75
C ALA A 168 -4.10 9.33 18.59
N ILE A 169 -2.84 9.47 18.18
CA ILE A 169 -1.87 8.36 18.09
C ILE A 169 -1.68 7.72 19.47
N VAL A 170 -1.41 8.51 20.50
CA VAL A 170 -1.22 8.02 21.88
C VAL A 170 -2.46 7.29 22.38
N TYR A 171 -3.65 7.85 22.16
CA TYR A 171 -4.92 7.22 22.51
C TYR A 171 -5.14 5.89 21.75
N LEU A 172 -4.88 5.88 20.45
CA LEU A 172 -4.97 4.67 19.63
C LEU A 172 -3.98 3.61 20.11
N ILE A 173 -2.76 3.98 20.50
CA ILE A 173 -1.71 3.07 20.96
C ILE A 173 -2.03 2.47 22.33
N TRP A 174 -2.46 3.28 23.31
CA TRP A 174 -2.63 2.82 24.69
C TRP A 174 -4.02 2.26 24.98
N HIS A 175 -5.08 2.78 24.36
CA HIS A 175 -6.44 2.34 24.66
C HIS A 175 -7.03 1.43 23.58
N VAL A 176 -6.87 1.79 22.30
CA VAL A 176 -7.61 1.11 21.22
C VAL A 176 -6.86 -0.11 20.69
N ALA A 177 -5.55 0.00 20.45
CA ALA A 177 -4.70 -1.06 19.95
C ALA A 177 -4.71 -2.35 20.79
N PRO A 178 -4.65 -2.32 22.15
CA PRO A 178 -4.67 -3.57 22.92
C PRO A 178 -6.01 -4.30 22.86
N VAL A 179 -7.13 -3.58 22.67
CA VAL A 179 -8.48 -4.17 22.69
C VAL A 179 -8.97 -4.51 21.27
N HIS A 180 -8.80 -3.60 20.32
CA HIS A 180 -9.38 -3.68 18.98
C HIS A 180 -8.34 -3.79 17.86
N GLY A 181 -7.05 -3.73 18.16
CA GLY A 181 -5.98 -3.76 17.15
C GLY A 181 -6.03 -5.02 16.28
N ASN A 182 -6.38 -6.17 16.88
CA ASN A 182 -6.47 -7.43 16.14
C ASN A 182 -7.81 -7.64 15.43
N SER A 183 -8.84 -6.89 15.79
CA SER A 183 -10.18 -7.02 15.20
C SER A 183 -10.44 -6.02 14.08
N SER A 184 -9.79 -4.85 14.11
CA SER A 184 -9.99 -3.79 13.13
C SER A 184 -8.67 -3.31 12.53
N ILE A 185 -8.52 -3.56 11.22
CA ILE A 185 -7.36 -3.12 10.42
C ILE A 185 -7.09 -1.62 10.51
N PHE A 186 -8.14 -0.82 10.66
CA PHE A 186 -8.05 0.64 10.70
C PHE A 186 -7.28 1.16 11.91
N VAL A 187 -7.16 0.39 13.00
CA VAL A 187 -6.45 0.82 14.20
C VAL A 187 -4.94 0.87 13.96
N TYR A 188 -4.33 -0.26 13.58
CA TYR A 188 -2.89 -0.30 13.31
C TYR A 188 -2.50 0.55 12.10
N ILE A 189 -3.32 0.52 11.05
CA ILE A 189 -3.05 1.32 9.85
C ILE A 189 -3.26 2.81 10.11
N GLY A 190 -4.28 3.19 10.87
CA GLY A 190 -4.50 4.58 11.28
C GLY A 190 -3.32 5.14 12.09
N ILE A 191 -2.79 4.37 13.06
CA ILE A 191 -1.59 4.76 13.81
C ILE A 191 -0.41 5.00 12.86
N CYS A 192 -0.14 4.04 11.98
CA CYS A 192 0.96 4.11 11.02
C CYS A 192 0.82 5.30 10.06
N SER A 193 -0.38 5.55 9.54
CA SER A 193 -0.66 6.64 8.61
C SER A 193 -0.57 8.02 9.26
N LEU A 194 -1.09 8.19 10.47
CA LEU A 194 -1.05 9.46 11.21
C LEU A 194 0.37 9.83 11.64
N ILE A 195 1.16 8.87 12.12
CA ILE A 195 2.55 9.15 12.46
C ILE A 195 3.41 9.32 11.19
N GLY A 196 3.03 8.64 10.11
CA GLY A 196 3.63 8.79 8.80
C GLY A 196 3.48 10.19 8.22
N SER A 197 2.32 10.84 8.36
CA SER A 197 2.13 12.21 7.87
C SER A 197 3.05 13.22 8.57
N LEU A 198 3.24 13.10 9.88
CA LEU A 198 4.21 13.90 10.65
C LEU A 198 5.65 13.63 10.20
N SER A 199 5.98 12.37 9.88
CA SER A 199 7.26 11.99 9.33
C SER A 199 7.52 12.65 7.97
N VAL A 200 6.53 12.66 7.06
CA VAL A 200 6.68 13.28 5.72
C VAL A 200 6.93 14.78 5.82
N MET A 201 6.22 15.49 6.71
CA MET A 201 6.46 16.92 6.93
C MET A 201 7.89 17.18 7.43
N SER A 202 8.39 16.33 8.32
CA SER A 202 9.75 16.43 8.86
C SER A 202 10.82 16.07 7.82
N VAL A 203 10.58 15.02 7.02
CA VAL A 203 11.43 14.62 5.88
C VAL A 203 11.56 15.76 4.87
N LYS A 204 10.46 16.45 4.57
CA LYS A 204 10.47 17.58 3.65
C LYS A 204 11.34 18.74 4.17
N ALA A 205 11.25 19.06 5.46
CA ALA A 205 12.12 20.04 6.10
C ALA A 205 13.60 19.62 5.98
N LEU A 206 13.92 18.35 6.24
CA LEU A 206 15.27 17.80 6.07
C LEU A 206 15.75 17.84 4.63
N GLY A 207 14.90 17.51 3.66
CA GLY A 207 15.21 17.56 2.24
C GLY A 207 15.62 18.97 1.80
N ILE A 208 14.90 19.98 2.26
CA ILE A 208 15.23 21.40 2.03
C ILE A 208 16.57 21.76 2.69
N ALA A 209 16.81 21.32 3.93
CA ALA A 209 18.06 21.57 4.65
C ALA A 209 19.29 20.98 3.91
N VAL A 210 19.15 19.74 3.42
CA VAL A 210 20.19 19.05 2.63
C VAL A 210 20.42 19.75 1.30
N LYS A 211 19.35 20.14 0.58
CA LYS A 211 19.44 20.89 -0.68
C LYS A 211 20.20 22.21 -0.51
N LEU A 212 19.87 23.00 0.52
CA LEU A 212 20.55 24.26 0.85
C LEU A 212 22.02 24.04 1.22
N THR A 213 22.33 22.94 1.90
CA THR A 213 23.70 22.58 2.26
C THR A 213 24.54 22.30 1.02
N PHE A 214 24.00 21.55 0.04
CA PHE A 214 24.69 21.33 -1.25
C PHE A 214 24.83 22.60 -2.09
N GLN A 215 23.97 23.60 -1.88
CA GLN A 215 24.08 24.92 -2.49
C GLN A 215 25.09 25.85 -1.79
N GLY A 216 25.81 25.36 -0.78
CA GLY A 216 26.87 26.08 -0.08
C GLY A 216 26.45 26.74 1.24
N GLN A 217 25.17 26.65 1.64
CA GLN A 217 24.69 27.15 2.94
C GLN A 217 24.46 25.99 3.90
N ASN A 218 25.47 25.63 4.69
CA ASN A 218 25.41 24.51 5.60
C ASN A 218 24.33 24.69 6.69
N GLN A 219 23.22 23.95 6.56
CA GLN A 219 22.09 24.01 7.49
C GLN A 219 22.27 23.10 8.72
N PHE A 220 23.29 22.24 8.75
CA PHE A 220 23.51 21.28 9.85
C PHE A 220 23.98 21.90 11.17
N TRP A 221 24.25 23.21 11.19
CA TRP A 221 24.52 23.95 12.43
C TRP A 221 23.25 24.36 13.17
N HIS A 222 22.09 24.29 12.50
CA HIS A 222 20.80 24.68 13.05
C HIS A 222 20.19 23.53 13.88
N ALA A 223 19.75 23.82 15.11
CA ALA A 223 19.15 22.85 16.03
C ALA A 223 17.86 22.22 15.46
N GLU A 224 17.15 22.96 14.63
CA GLU A 224 15.93 22.59 13.91
C GLU A 224 16.13 21.32 13.06
N THR A 225 17.30 21.19 12.43
CA THR A 225 17.63 20.00 11.60
C THR A 225 17.70 18.74 12.45
N TYR A 226 18.33 18.80 13.63
CA TYR A 226 18.41 17.65 14.53
C TYR A 226 17.05 17.29 15.14
N TYR A 227 16.19 18.28 15.39
CA TYR A 227 14.82 18.05 15.85
C TYR A 227 13.99 17.30 14.79
N CYS A 228 14.09 17.70 13.51
CA CYS A 228 13.44 16.98 12.41
C CYS A 228 13.99 15.55 12.25
N ILE A 229 15.31 15.33 12.39
CA ILE A 229 15.91 13.98 12.37
C ILE A 229 15.33 13.11 13.49
N LEU A 230 15.25 13.64 14.71
CA LEU A 230 14.69 12.92 15.85
C LEU A 230 13.23 12.52 15.61
N ILE A 231 12.40 13.45 15.10
CA ILE A 231 11.00 13.15 14.77
C ILE A 231 10.92 12.05 13.72
N VAL A 232 11.68 12.15 12.62
CA VAL A 232 11.69 11.14 11.56
C VAL A 232 12.09 9.78 12.13
N ALA A 233 13.14 9.72 12.95
CA ALA A 233 13.59 8.47 13.56
C ALA A 233 12.49 7.81 14.42
N VAL A 234 11.87 8.57 15.32
CA VAL A 234 10.78 8.06 16.18
C VAL A 234 9.57 7.62 15.34
N CYS A 235 9.20 8.42 14.34
CA CYS A 235 8.07 8.11 13.47
C CYS A 235 8.32 6.84 12.64
N VAL A 236 9.50 6.69 12.04
CA VAL A 236 9.86 5.52 11.23
C VAL A 236 9.89 4.25 12.08
N LEU A 237 10.51 4.30 13.26
CA LEU A 237 10.55 3.15 14.18
C LEU A 237 9.12 2.70 14.58
N THR A 238 8.24 3.66 14.85
CA THR A 238 6.85 3.38 15.20
C THR A 238 6.05 2.86 14.00
N GLN A 239 6.23 3.45 12.80
CA GLN A 239 5.59 2.97 11.56
C GLN A 239 5.94 1.52 11.28
N ILE A 240 7.24 1.18 11.31
CA ILE A 240 7.70 -0.19 11.03
C ILE A 240 7.06 -1.18 12.01
N ASN A 241 6.96 -0.83 13.30
CA ASN A 241 6.34 -1.70 14.30
C ASN A 241 4.85 -1.96 14.00
N TYR A 242 4.06 -0.89 13.83
CA TYR A 242 2.61 -1.03 13.62
C TYR A 242 2.24 -1.55 12.24
N LEU A 243 3.00 -1.20 11.21
CA LEU A 243 2.81 -1.77 9.88
C LEU A 243 3.09 -3.28 9.89
N ASN A 244 4.16 -3.72 10.57
CA ASN A 244 4.45 -5.15 10.72
C ASN A 244 3.35 -5.87 11.49
N LYS A 245 2.81 -5.28 12.56
CA LYS A 245 1.65 -5.85 13.28
C LYS A 245 0.41 -5.98 12.39
N ALA A 246 0.12 -4.96 11.58
CA ALA A 246 -1.00 -5.02 10.65
C ALA A 246 -0.83 -6.11 9.59
N LEU A 247 0.39 -6.29 9.07
CA LEU A 247 0.71 -7.31 8.07
C LEU A 247 0.69 -8.73 8.63
N ASP A 248 0.96 -8.90 9.93
CA ASP A 248 0.92 -10.20 10.61
C ASP A 248 -0.53 -10.65 10.88
N VAL A 249 -1.40 -9.71 11.28
CA VAL A 249 -2.81 -10.03 11.61
C VAL A 249 -3.72 -10.04 10.38
N PHE A 250 -3.51 -9.12 9.44
CA PHE A 250 -4.41 -8.90 8.31
C PHE A 250 -3.77 -9.27 6.98
N ASN A 251 -4.61 -9.68 6.03
CA ASN A 251 -4.13 -10.02 4.69
C ASN A 251 -3.46 -8.79 4.04
N THR A 252 -2.20 -8.94 3.64
CA THR A 252 -1.40 -7.90 2.96
C THR A 252 -2.11 -7.28 1.77
N ALA A 253 -2.96 -8.05 1.07
CA ALA A 253 -3.75 -7.56 -0.06
C ALA A 253 -4.76 -6.46 0.31
N ILE A 254 -5.20 -6.41 1.57
CA ILE A 254 -6.07 -5.35 2.12
C ILE A 254 -5.23 -4.26 2.79
N VAL A 255 -4.16 -4.66 3.50
CA VAL A 255 -3.30 -3.75 4.26
C VAL A 255 -2.64 -2.72 3.36
N SER A 256 -2.03 -3.15 2.26
CA SER A 256 -1.24 -2.25 1.41
C SER A 256 -2.06 -1.09 0.86
N PRO A 257 -3.27 -1.31 0.32
CA PRO A 257 -3.98 -0.18 -0.27
C PRO A 257 -4.75 0.65 0.76
N ILE A 258 -5.26 0.06 1.86
CA ILE A 258 -5.83 0.86 2.97
C ILE A 258 -4.75 1.76 3.58
N TYR A 259 -3.54 1.23 3.78
CA TYR A 259 -2.39 2.02 4.25
C TYR A 259 -2.08 3.17 3.32
N TYR A 260 -1.93 2.88 2.02
CA TYR A 260 -1.65 3.89 1.01
C TYR A 260 -2.65 5.03 1.06
N VAL A 261 -3.95 4.71 1.12
CA VAL A 261 -5.00 5.72 1.13
C VAL A 261 -5.02 6.53 2.44
N MET A 262 -5.03 5.85 3.60
CA MET A 262 -5.05 6.52 4.90
C MET A 262 -3.80 7.40 5.10
N PHE A 263 -2.64 6.92 4.67
CA PHE A 263 -1.38 7.66 4.69
C PHE A 263 -1.43 8.87 3.77
N THR A 264 -1.96 8.71 2.55
CA THR A 264 -2.10 9.81 1.58
C THR A 264 -3.01 10.91 2.15
N VAL A 265 -4.20 10.57 2.64
CA VAL A 265 -5.13 11.57 3.22
C VAL A 265 -4.52 12.28 4.43
N ALA A 266 -3.90 11.53 5.35
CA ALA A 266 -3.25 12.11 6.50
C ALA A 266 -2.12 13.08 6.09
N THR A 267 -1.31 12.69 5.10
CA THR A 267 -0.19 13.49 4.57
C THR A 267 -0.68 14.75 3.85
N ILE A 268 -1.73 14.65 3.04
CA ILE A 268 -2.33 15.79 2.34
C ILE A 268 -2.91 16.78 3.34
N THR A 269 -3.67 16.28 4.33
CA THR A 269 -4.24 17.10 5.39
C THR A 269 -3.15 17.84 6.16
N ALA A 270 -2.08 17.13 6.55
CA ALA A 270 -0.92 17.74 7.20
C ALA A 270 -0.27 18.82 6.32
N SER A 271 -0.11 18.56 5.02
CA SER A 271 0.49 19.51 4.05
C SER A 271 -0.36 20.77 3.95
N CYS A 272 -1.67 20.63 3.72
CA CYS A 272 -2.59 21.75 3.56
C CYS A 272 -2.59 22.67 4.79
N ILE A 273 -2.60 22.07 5.98
CA ILE A 273 -2.58 22.80 7.25
C ILE A 273 -1.23 23.50 7.46
N MET A 274 -0.12 22.80 7.22
CA MET A 274 1.22 23.35 7.43
C MET A 274 1.55 24.49 6.47
N PHE A 275 1.15 24.37 5.20
CA PHE A 275 1.47 25.36 4.17
C PHE A 275 0.38 26.42 3.97
N GLN A 276 -0.69 26.38 4.78
CA GLN A 276 -1.82 27.31 4.73
C GLN A 276 -2.39 27.45 3.31
N GLU A 277 -2.65 26.32 2.70
CA GLU A 277 -3.23 26.24 1.36
C GLU A 277 -4.74 26.16 1.46
N PRO A 278 -5.47 27.22 1.05
CA PRO A 278 -6.92 27.24 1.16
C PRO A 278 -7.53 26.17 0.27
N GLN A 279 -8.21 25.20 0.89
CA GLN A 279 -9.04 24.23 0.19
C GLN A 279 -10.39 24.84 -0.14
N THR A 280 -10.78 24.78 -1.40
CA THR A 280 -12.17 25.03 -1.78
C THR A 280 -13.01 23.78 -1.50
N GLY A 281 -14.28 23.96 -1.12
CA GLY A 281 -15.20 22.84 -0.86
C GLY A 281 -15.24 21.78 -1.99
N PRO A 282 -15.23 22.17 -3.28
CA PRO A 282 -15.11 21.24 -4.39
C PRO A 282 -13.80 20.43 -4.42
N GLN A 283 -12.65 21.03 -4.10
CA GLN A 283 -11.36 20.31 -4.05
C GLN A 283 -11.37 19.22 -2.98
N MET A 284 -11.88 19.55 -1.79
CA MET A 284 -12.02 18.56 -0.72
C MET A 284 -12.98 17.43 -1.11
N ALA A 285 -14.08 17.75 -1.81
CA ALA A 285 -15.03 16.75 -2.29
C ALA A 285 -14.44 15.84 -3.38
N THR A 286 -13.64 16.37 -4.31
CA THR A 286 -12.97 15.56 -5.35
C THR A 286 -11.84 14.73 -4.76
N GLU A 287 -11.11 15.21 -3.76
CA GLU A 287 -10.15 14.41 -2.98
C GLU A 287 -10.83 13.24 -2.27
N MET A 288 -11.99 13.48 -1.62
CA MET A 288 -12.81 12.41 -1.01
C MET A 288 -13.34 11.42 -2.06
N CYS A 289 -13.70 11.88 -3.25
CA CYS A 289 -14.09 11.03 -4.36
C CYS A 289 -12.92 10.17 -4.87
N GLY A 290 -11.73 10.76 -5.01
CA GLY A 290 -10.50 10.05 -5.34
C GLY A 290 -10.17 8.97 -4.29
N PHE A 291 -10.30 9.31 -3.01
CA PHE A 291 -10.19 8.38 -1.88
C PHE A 291 -11.17 7.20 -2.03
N ALA A 292 -12.46 7.49 -2.23
CA ALA A 292 -13.48 6.46 -2.38
C ALA A 292 -13.19 5.56 -3.59
N THR A 293 -12.70 6.13 -4.69
CA THR A 293 -12.31 5.39 -5.90
C THR A 293 -11.17 4.42 -5.62
N ILE A 294 -10.15 4.83 -4.86
CA ILE A 294 -9.04 3.92 -4.48
C ILE A 294 -9.54 2.82 -3.54
N VAL A 295 -10.44 3.13 -2.59
CA VAL A 295 -11.05 2.13 -1.71
C VAL A 295 -11.83 1.08 -2.51
N ILE A 296 -12.61 1.52 -3.51
CA ILE A 296 -13.34 0.61 -4.41
C ILE A 296 -12.35 -0.23 -5.23
N GLY A 297 -11.31 0.38 -5.81
CA GLY A 297 -10.28 -0.32 -6.57
C GLY A 297 -9.58 -1.39 -5.74
N THR A 298 -9.20 -1.05 -4.51
CA THR A 298 -8.60 -1.93 -3.51
C THR A 298 -9.51 -3.11 -3.17
N PHE A 299 -10.77 -2.81 -2.85
CA PHE A 299 -11.74 -3.84 -2.50
C PHE A 299 -11.93 -4.81 -3.65
N LEU A 300 -11.98 -4.31 -4.89
CA LEU A 300 -12.06 -5.12 -6.08
C LEU A 300 -10.82 -6.01 -6.26
N LEU A 301 -9.60 -5.46 -6.10
CA LEU A 301 -8.35 -6.21 -6.11
C LEU A 301 -8.35 -7.35 -5.09
N HIS A 302 -8.94 -7.13 -3.92
CA HIS A 302 -8.99 -8.12 -2.84
C HIS A 302 -10.08 -9.17 -3.04
N ALA A 303 -11.34 -8.75 -3.27
CA ALA A 303 -12.50 -9.62 -3.42
C ALA A 303 -12.38 -10.59 -4.60
N THR A 304 -11.53 -10.26 -5.57
CA THR A 304 -11.36 -11.04 -6.80
C THR A 304 -10.02 -11.75 -6.91
N ARG A 305 -9.20 -11.70 -5.85
CA ARG A 305 -7.88 -12.34 -5.82
C ARG A 305 -7.95 -13.86 -6.07
N ASP A 306 -9.03 -14.49 -5.63
CA ASP A 306 -9.24 -15.94 -5.75
C ASP A 306 -10.24 -16.31 -6.87
N LEU A 307 -10.79 -15.33 -7.59
CA LEU A 307 -11.73 -15.56 -8.70
C LEU A 307 -10.94 -15.78 -10.00
N ASP A 308 -10.62 -17.01 -10.36
CA ASP A 308 -10.02 -17.38 -11.66
C ASP A 308 -11.00 -17.22 -12.85
N ILE A 309 -11.66 -16.07 -12.98
CA ILE A 309 -12.51 -15.75 -14.14
C ILE A 309 -11.62 -15.17 -15.23
N SER A 310 -10.89 -16.05 -15.91
CA SER A 310 -10.12 -15.69 -17.10
C SER A 310 -11.08 -15.26 -18.23
N LEU A 311 -10.74 -14.18 -18.95
CA LEU A 311 -11.39 -13.76 -20.20
C LEU A 311 -11.60 -14.90 -21.20
N GLY A 312 -10.71 -15.91 -21.18
CA GLY A 312 -10.85 -17.13 -21.98
C GLY A 312 -12.08 -17.96 -21.61
N ALA A 313 -12.44 -18.02 -20.33
CA ALA A 313 -13.63 -18.74 -19.84
C ALA A 313 -14.93 -18.01 -20.22
N LEU A 314 -14.96 -16.68 -20.08
CA LEU A 314 -16.11 -15.87 -20.51
C LEU A 314 -16.27 -15.87 -22.04
N ARG A 315 -15.16 -15.86 -22.79
CA ARG A 315 -15.19 -15.98 -24.26
C ARG A 315 -15.62 -17.38 -24.71
N GLN A 316 -15.20 -18.45 -24.03
CA GLN A 316 -15.71 -19.80 -24.30
C GLN A 316 -17.20 -19.93 -24.01
N GLN A 317 -17.69 -19.31 -22.93
CA GLN A 317 -19.09 -19.35 -22.53
C GLN A 317 -19.99 -18.47 -23.40
N ALA A 318 -19.44 -17.40 -23.99
CA ALA A 318 -20.12 -16.57 -24.99
C ALA A 318 -20.12 -17.21 -26.40
N LEU A 319 -19.18 -18.12 -26.69
CA LEU A 319 -19.08 -18.83 -27.97
C LEU A 319 -19.85 -20.15 -28.00
N THR A 320 -20.39 -20.64 -26.88
CA THR A 320 -21.30 -21.79 -26.87
C THR A 320 -22.71 -21.34 -27.27
N PRO A 321 -23.25 -21.77 -28.42
CA PRO A 321 -24.65 -21.53 -28.76
C PRO A 321 -25.53 -22.25 -27.73
N TYR A 322 -26.65 -21.63 -27.35
CA TYR A 322 -27.73 -22.26 -26.56
C TYR A 322 -28.13 -23.60 -27.20
N GLY A 323 -27.62 -24.72 -26.68
CA GLY A 323 -27.92 -26.05 -27.23
C GLY A 323 -26.87 -27.11 -26.91
N GLY A 324 -26.70 -27.45 -25.63
CA GLY A 324 -25.87 -28.59 -25.24
C GLY A 324 -25.79 -28.72 -23.73
N ALA A 325 -26.27 -29.85 -23.21
CA ALA A 325 -26.45 -30.14 -21.79
C ALA A 325 -25.31 -29.64 -20.88
N ALA A 326 -25.69 -28.92 -19.83
CA ALA A 326 -24.81 -28.46 -18.77
C ALA A 326 -23.98 -29.61 -18.19
N ARG A 327 -22.68 -29.67 -18.53
CA ARG A 327 -21.70 -30.37 -17.71
C ARG A 327 -21.14 -29.36 -16.72
N LEU A 328 -21.53 -29.52 -15.45
CA LEU A 328 -20.96 -28.79 -14.33
C LEU A 328 -19.42 -28.96 -14.35
N PRO A 329 -18.64 -27.89 -14.10
CA PRO A 329 -17.21 -28.02 -13.88
C PRO A 329 -16.97 -28.88 -12.63
N VAL A 330 -16.00 -29.79 -12.72
CA VAL A 330 -15.68 -30.82 -11.70
C VAL A 330 -15.38 -30.21 -10.31
N SER A 331 -15.02 -28.92 -10.23
CA SER A 331 -14.79 -28.18 -8.98
C SER A 331 -16.07 -27.78 -8.22
N LEU A 332 -17.22 -27.73 -8.87
CA LEU A 332 -18.52 -27.45 -8.24
C LEU A 332 -19.24 -28.72 -7.78
N SER A 333 -18.93 -29.88 -8.38
CA SER A 333 -19.52 -31.16 -7.94
C SER A 333 -19.03 -31.58 -6.56
N SER A 334 -17.79 -31.23 -6.19
CA SER A 334 -17.24 -31.51 -4.86
C SER A 334 -17.80 -30.55 -3.79
N ALA A 335 -18.06 -29.29 -4.14
CA ALA A 335 -18.68 -28.31 -3.25
C ALA A 335 -20.17 -28.61 -2.98
N VAL A 336 -20.90 -29.10 -3.98
CA VAL A 336 -22.31 -29.50 -3.81
C VAL A 336 -22.45 -30.83 -3.06
N ALA A 337 -21.53 -31.79 -3.28
CA ALA A 337 -21.51 -33.04 -2.51
C ALA A 337 -21.17 -32.82 -1.02
N ALA A 338 -20.34 -31.83 -0.70
CA ALA A 338 -20.03 -31.46 0.69
C ALA A 338 -21.18 -30.69 1.39
N SER A 339 -22.08 -30.06 0.62
CA SER A 339 -23.20 -29.25 1.13
C SER A 339 -24.46 -30.08 1.42
N GLN A 340 -24.65 -31.25 0.79
CA GLN A 340 -25.82 -32.11 1.02
C GLN A 340 -25.66 -33.17 2.13
N GLY A 341 -24.53 -33.20 2.84
CA GLY A 341 -24.21 -34.21 3.85
C GLY A 341 -24.54 -33.84 5.30
N GLY A 342 -25.62 -33.08 5.58
CA GLY A 342 -25.85 -32.52 6.92
C GLY A 342 -27.31 -32.35 7.33
N ASN A 343 -28.08 -33.44 7.42
CA ASN A 343 -29.11 -33.74 8.45
C ASN A 343 -30.05 -34.85 7.99
N GLY A 344 -30.17 -35.93 8.77
CA GLY A 344 -31.22 -36.94 8.58
C GLY A 344 -30.82 -38.35 8.99
N SER A 345 -31.10 -38.68 10.23
CA SER A 345 -31.00 -39.98 10.90
C SER A 345 -31.68 -41.16 10.19
N LEU A 346 -31.15 -42.36 10.49
CA LEU A 346 -31.76 -43.71 10.43
C LEU A 346 -31.85 -44.38 9.04
N VAL A 347 -31.00 -45.38 8.80
CA VAL A 347 -31.34 -46.81 8.66
C VAL A 347 -30.03 -47.59 8.53
N GLN A 348 -29.63 -48.27 9.60
CA GLN A 348 -28.53 -49.23 9.58
C GLN A 348 -29.13 -50.61 9.24
N SER A 349 -29.18 -50.93 7.95
CA SER A 349 -29.57 -52.27 7.48
C SER A 349 -28.35 -53.20 7.55
N ARG A 350 -28.47 -54.18 8.44
CA ARG A 350 -27.63 -55.38 8.56
C ARG A 350 -27.48 -56.07 7.20
N SER A 351 -26.25 -56.39 6.80
CA SER A 351 -25.98 -57.59 6.01
C SER A 351 -25.22 -58.60 6.86
N ILE A 352 -25.84 -59.77 6.98
CA ILE A 352 -25.44 -60.93 7.76
C ILE A 352 -24.49 -61.76 6.88
N SER A 353 -23.39 -62.25 7.45
CA SER A 353 -22.67 -63.42 6.96
C SER A 353 -22.10 -64.19 8.17
N PRO A 354 -22.14 -65.54 8.17
CA PRO A 354 -22.25 -66.35 9.38
C PRO A 354 -20.90 -66.73 10.01
N PRO A 355 -20.89 -67.30 11.23
CA PRO A 355 -19.67 -67.55 12.00
C PRO A 355 -19.10 -68.96 11.72
N ARG A 356 -17.78 -69.10 11.79
CA ARG A 356 -17.13 -70.37 12.14
C ARG A 356 -16.05 -70.17 13.18
N SER A 357 -16.07 -71.12 14.09
CA SER A 357 -15.58 -71.15 15.47
C SER A 357 -14.15 -71.68 15.63
N ARG A 358 -13.57 -71.34 16.80
CA ARG A 358 -12.49 -72.04 17.56
C ARG A 358 -11.09 -71.90 16.94
N SER A 359 -10.01 -71.65 17.69
CA SER A 359 -9.70 -71.95 19.10
C SER A 359 -8.36 -71.29 19.50
N LEU A 360 -8.21 -70.95 20.79
CA LEU A 360 -7.02 -71.12 21.68
C LEU A 360 -5.63 -70.75 21.12
N GLU A 361 -4.76 -69.92 21.71
CA GLU A 361 -4.18 -69.87 23.07
C GLU A 361 -3.56 -68.46 23.25
N MET A 362 -3.71 -67.73 24.36
CA MET A 362 -3.00 -67.80 25.65
C MET A 362 -1.47 -67.55 25.59
N ARG A 363 -1.04 -66.54 26.39
CA ARG A 363 0.28 -66.19 26.97
C ARG A 363 0.79 -64.80 26.54
N SER A 364 0.72 -63.76 27.39
CA SER A 364 1.58 -63.43 28.56
C SER A 364 3.01 -63.10 28.11
N VAL A 365 3.67 -62.00 28.45
CA VAL A 365 3.58 -60.99 29.53
C VAL A 365 4.09 -59.67 28.95
#